data_AF-A0A9D6JNW7-F1
#
_entry.id   AF-A0A9D6JNW7-F1
#
_cell.length_a   1.000
_cell.length_b   1.000
_cell.length_c   1.000
_cell.angle_alpha   90.00
_cell.angle_beta   90.00
_cell.angle_gamma   90.00
#
_symmetry.space_group_name_H-M   'P 1'
#
loop_
_entity.id
_entity.type
_entity.pdbx_description
1 polymer ?
#
loop_
_entity_poly.entity_id
_entity_poly.type
_entity_poly.pdbx_seq_one_letter_code
_entity_poly.pdbx_strand_id
1 'polypeptide(L)'
;MNPAGHKQILAFLKEVDMSLAQPLTFYLFGGAAITLAYDHENRTFDLDLVDTYSQVISSFGPDSKVAQKYHVYLSDLPEINLIISKDWRLRTKILDLGFKFITLKVADPYDIFVSKLPRLEPKDLEDMQSLVEKGYIEATKLLKILNQNLKEVKNTSGCLNNVKLAFQMFFSKTITVKSGRLIFA
;
A
#
# COMPACT_ATOMS: atom_id res chain seq x y z
N MET A 1 -0.90 -21.34 -3.85
CA MET A 1 -2.17 -20.59 -3.96
C MET A 1 -1.93 -19.46 -4.94
N ASN A 2 -2.87 -19.15 -5.84
CA ASN A 2 -2.72 -18.01 -6.75
C ASN A 2 -3.16 -16.72 -6.04
N PRO A 3 -2.49 -15.58 -6.25
CA PRO A 3 -2.88 -14.33 -5.61
C PRO A 3 -4.24 -13.85 -6.13
N ALA A 4 -5.04 -13.27 -5.25
CA ALA A 4 -6.38 -12.81 -5.56
C ALA A 4 -6.38 -11.53 -6.40
N GLY A 5 -7.28 -11.46 -7.37
CA GLY A 5 -7.54 -10.25 -8.14
C GLY A 5 -8.75 -9.45 -7.66
N HIS A 6 -9.00 -8.31 -8.31
CA HIS A 6 -10.04 -7.35 -7.94
C HIS A 6 -11.40 -8.00 -7.59
N LYS A 7 -11.95 -8.85 -8.46
CA LYS A 7 -13.26 -9.50 -8.23
C LYS A 7 -13.26 -10.43 -7.01
N GLN A 8 -12.17 -11.15 -6.78
CA GLN A 8 -12.05 -12.05 -5.62
C GLN A 8 -11.94 -11.26 -4.32
N ILE A 9 -11.17 -10.18 -4.32
CA ILE A 9 -11.05 -9.27 -3.17
C ILE A 9 -12.40 -8.64 -2.82
N LEU A 10 -13.18 -8.20 -3.81
CA LEU A 10 -14.54 -7.67 -3.57
C LEU A 10 -15.48 -8.72 -2.95
N ALA A 11 -15.43 -9.97 -3.43
CA ALA A 11 -16.24 -11.05 -2.88
C ALA A 11 -15.83 -11.40 -1.44
N PHE A 12 -14.52 -11.43 -1.16
CA PHE A 12 -13.98 -11.58 0.18
C PHE A 12 -14.47 -10.46 1.11
N LEU A 13 -14.29 -9.20 0.72
CA LEU A 13 -14.72 -8.04 1.51
C LEU A 13 -16.22 -8.00 1.75
N LYS A 14 -17.05 -8.47 0.80
CA LYS A 14 -18.49 -8.61 1.01
C LYS A 14 -18.82 -9.63 2.10
N GLU A 15 -18.07 -10.74 2.17
CA GLU A 15 -18.25 -11.74 3.23
C GLU A 15 -17.78 -11.21 4.59
N VAL A 16 -16.68 -10.44 4.62
CA VAL A 16 -16.26 -9.70 5.82
C VAL A 16 -17.37 -8.74 6.24
N ASP A 17 -17.86 -7.89 5.34
CA ASP A 17 -18.90 -6.88 5.59
C ASP A 17 -20.15 -7.51 6.21
N MET A 18 -20.64 -8.61 5.65
CA MET A 18 -21.82 -9.33 6.13
C MET A 18 -21.66 -9.94 7.53
N SER A 19 -20.42 -10.14 7.99
CA SER A 19 -20.12 -10.68 9.31
C SER A 19 -19.99 -9.61 10.41
N LEU A 20 -19.87 -8.34 10.03
CA LEU A 20 -19.67 -7.26 10.98
C LEU A 20 -20.99 -6.89 11.67
N ALA A 21 -20.91 -6.69 12.99
CA ALA A 21 -22.04 -6.22 13.79
C ALA A 21 -22.15 -4.68 13.85
N GLN A 22 -21.08 -3.97 13.49
CA GLN A 22 -20.99 -2.52 13.56
C GLN A 22 -20.13 -1.96 12.41
N PRO A 23 -20.36 -0.70 12.01
CA PRO A 23 -19.54 -0.08 10.98
C PRO A 23 -18.06 0.03 11.38
N LEU A 24 -17.17 -0.25 10.43
CA LEU A 24 -15.72 -0.10 10.56
C LEU A 24 -15.18 0.67 9.36
N THR A 25 -14.20 1.54 9.61
CA THR A 25 -13.39 2.11 8.53
C THR A 25 -12.13 1.28 8.41
N PHE A 26 -11.82 0.77 7.22
CA PHE A 26 -10.55 0.11 6.92
C PHE A 26 -9.64 1.07 6.16
N TYR A 27 -8.45 1.30 6.69
CA TYR A 27 -7.40 2.01 5.97
C TYR A 27 -6.49 1.01 5.25
N LEU A 28 -6.62 0.94 3.93
CA LEU A 28 -5.90 0.00 3.10
C LEU A 28 -4.56 0.56 2.61
N PHE A 29 -3.53 -0.27 2.74
CA PHE A 29 -2.21 -0.10 2.14
C PHE A 29 -1.84 -1.29 1.24
N GLY A 30 -0.64 -1.25 0.68
CA GLY A 30 -0.03 -2.41 0.02
C GLY A 30 -0.69 -2.82 -1.30
N GLY A 31 -0.55 -4.11 -1.63
CA GLY A 31 -1.01 -4.66 -2.91
C GLY A 31 -2.52 -4.61 -3.10
N ALA A 32 -3.31 -4.78 -2.03
CA ALA A 32 -4.77 -4.69 -2.08
C ALA A 32 -5.25 -3.27 -2.39
N ALA A 33 -4.64 -2.25 -1.77
CA ALA A 33 -4.92 -0.85 -2.08
C ALA A 33 -4.72 -0.56 -3.57
N ILE A 34 -3.61 -1.05 -4.14
CA ILE A 34 -3.33 -0.95 -5.58
C ILE A 34 -4.39 -1.70 -6.38
N THR A 35 -4.67 -2.95 -6.02
CA THR A 35 -5.60 -3.82 -6.75
C THR A 35 -7.00 -3.24 -6.82
N LEU A 36 -7.47 -2.57 -5.77
CA LEU A 36 -8.82 -2.00 -5.70
C LEU A 36 -8.92 -0.59 -6.33
N ALA A 37 -7.91 0.26 -6.15
CA ALA A 37 -8.03 1.69 -6.49
C ALA A 37 -7.28 2.13 -7.74
N TYR A 38 -6.19 1.44 -8.12
CA TYR A 38 -5.21 1.96 -9.09
C TYR A 38 -4.94 0.98 -10.24
N ASP A 39 -4.88 -0.33 -9.97
CA ASP A 39 -4.66 -1.35 -10.98
C ASP A 39 -5.46 -2.63 -10.71
N HIS A 40 -6.59 -2.80 -11.39
CA HIS A 40 -7.44 -3.97 -11.26
C HIS A 40 -6.81 -5.27 -11.80
N GLU A 41 -5.72 -5.19 -12.57
CA GLU A 41 -4.95 -6.35 -13.01
C GLU A 41 -3.87 -6.78 -12.01
N ASN A 42 -3.57 -5.95 -11.01
CA ASN A 42 -2.71 -6.36 -9.91
C ASN A 42 -3.34 -7.51 -9.11
N ARG A 43 -2.50 -8.27 -8.41
CA ARG A 43 -2.90 -9.40 -7.58
C ARG A 43 -2.17 -9.35 -6.25
N THR A 44 -2.82 -9.80 -5.17
CA THR A 44 -2.24 -9.84 -3.82
C THR A 44 -2.75 -11.04 -3.02
N PHE A 45 -2.04 -11.42 -1.96
CA PHE A 45 -2.46 -12.45 -1.03
C PHE A 45 -3.15 -11.88 0.22
N ASP A 46 -3.04 -10.59 0.46
CA ASP A 46 -3.53 -9.94 1.67
C ASP A 46 -4.09 -8.53 1.42
N LEU A 47 -4.90 -8.10 2.38
CA LEU A 47 -5.36 -6.74 2.57
C LEU A 47 -4.70 -6.21 3.83
N ASP A 48 -3.68 -5.38 3.65
CA ASP A 48 -2.98 -4.69 4.74
C ASP A 48 -3.88 -3.60 5.34
N LEU A 49 -4.29 -3.79 6.59
CA LEU A 49 -5.08 -2.84 7.35
C LEU A 49 -4.19 -2.06 8.31
N VAL A 50 -4.25 -0.73 8.23
CA VAL A 50 -3.63 0.14 9.22
C VAL A 50 -4.68 0.51 10.27
N ASP A 51 -4.33 0.28 11.54
CA ASP A 51 -5.15 0.35 12.78
C ASP A 51 -5.45 -1.05 13.36
N THR A 52 -5.85 -1.10 14.63
CA THR A 52 -6.07 -2.37 15.34
C THR A 52 -7.44 -2.96 15.02
N TYR A 53 -7.47 -4.04 14.26
CA TYR A 53 -8.67 -4.82 13.96
C TYR A 53 -8.58 -6.26 14.46
N SER A 54 -7.93 -6.49 15.60
CA SER A 54 -7.53 -7.83 16.08
C SER A 54 -8.66 -8.87 16.08
N GLN A 55 -9.89 -8.48 16.44
CA GLN A 55 -11.06 -9.37 16.41
C GLN A 55 -11.52 -9.76 14.99
N VAL A 56 -11.41 -8.83 14.04
CA VAL A 56 -11.78 -9.10 12.64
C VAL A 56 -10.67 -9.90 11.97
N ILE A 57 -9.41 -9.51 12.20
CA ILE A 57 -8.23 -10.21 11.67
C ILE A 57 -8.15 -11.65 12.21
N SER A 58 -8.52 -11.92 13.46
CA SER A 58 -8.56 -13.29 13.96
C SER A 58 -9.60 -14.17 13.22
N SER A 59 -10.65 -13.56 12.68
CA SER A 59 -11.72 -14.25 11.95
C SER A 59 -11.45 -14.38 10.45
N PHE A 60 -10.67 -13.46 9.88
CA PHE A 60 -10.44 -13.33 8.43
C PHE A 60 -8.95 -13.30 8.02
N GLY A 61 -8.06 -13.66 8.95
CA GLY A 61 -6.63 -13.76 8.74
C GLY A 61 -6.23 -15.00 7.91
N PRO A 62 -4.92 -15.25 7.76
CA PRO A 62 -4.37 -16.20 6.78
C PRO A 62 -4.88 -17.64 6.94
N ASP A 63 -5.16 -18.06 8.16
CA ASP A 63 -5.61 -19.43 8.46
C ASP A 63 -7.13 -19.60 8.42
N SER A 64 -7.88 -18.53 8.15
CA SER A 64 -9.35 -18.59 8.14
C SER A 64 -9.89 -19.39 6.95
N LYS A 65 -11.05 -20.04 7.13
CA LYS A 65 -11.76 -20.72 6.03
C LYS A 65 -12.11 -19.75 4.90
N VAL A 66 -12.41 -18.51 5.24
CA VAL A 66 -12.74 -17.45 4.29
C VAL A 66 -11.50 -17.07 3.47
N ALA A 67 -10.33 -16.98 4.10
CA ALA A 67 -9.07 -16.75 3.40
C ALA A 67 -8.74 -17.87 2.41
N GLN A 68 -8.93 -19.13 2.81
CA GLN A 68 -8.73 -20.27 1.92
C GLN A 68 -9.69 -20.25 0.72
N LYS A 69 -10.96 -19.87 0.95
CA LYS A 69 -12.01 -19.78 -0.07
C LYS A 69 -11.70 -18.73 -1.13
N TYR A 70 -11.22 -17.55 -0.73
CA TYR A 70 -11.00 -16.43 -1.66
C TYR A 70 -9.54 -16.21 -2.06
N HIS A 71 -8.62 -16.96 -1.46
CA HIS A 71 -7.17 -16.83 -1.65
C HIS A 71 -6.61 -15.45 -1.26
N VAL A 72 -7.25 -14.82 -0.27
CA VAL A 72 -6.85 -13.52 0.26
C VAL A 72 -7.28 -13.39 1.72
N TYR A 73 -6.49 -12.71 2.56
CA TYR A 73 -6.79 -12.53 3.99
C TYR A 73 -6.61 -11.08 4.46
N LEU A 74 -7.14 -10.76 5.65
CA LEU A 74 -6.83 -9.50 6.33
C LEU A 74 -5.50 -9.64 7.08
N SER A 75 -4.61 -8.67 6.88
CA SER A 75 -3.31 -8.58 7.57
C SER A 75 -3.26 -7.32 8.43
N ASP A 76 -2.66 -7.42 9.60
CA ASP A 76 -2.39 -6.25 10.45
C ASP A 76 -1.12 -5.57 9.95
N LEU A 77 -1.20 -4.29 9.62
CA LEU A 77 -0.05 -3.48 9.21
C LEU A 77 0.18 -2.36 10.24
N PRO A 78 1.09 -2.57 11.21
CA PRO A 78 1.42 -1.56 12.20
C PRO A 78 1.96 -0.29 11.51
N GLU A 79 1.36 0.86 11.82
CA GLU A 79 1.74 2.13 11.19
C GLU A 79 3.22 2.49 11.41
N ILE A 80 3.80 2.08 12.55
CA ILE A 80 5.22 2.28 12.87
C ILE A 80 6.18 1.64 11.85
N ASN A 81 5.69 0.67 11.07
CA ASN A 81 6.49 -0.02 10.06
C ASN A 81 6.49 0.73 8.70
N LEU A 82 5.79 1.87 8.59
CA LEU A 82 5.62 2.59 7.34
C LEU A 82 6.44 3.90 7.32
N ILE A 83 7.15 4.13 6.21
CA ILE A 83 7.69 5.45 5.89
C ILE A 83 6.59 6.22 5.15
N ILE A 84 5.82 7.00 5.90
CA ILE A 84 4.68 7.77 5.38
C ILE A 84 4.56 9.12 6.09
N SER A 85 3.89 10.07 5.44
CA SER A 85 3.62 11.38 6.06
C SER A 85 2.65 11.26 7.22
N LYS A 86 2.83 12.02 8.30
CA LYS A 86 1.91 12.02 9.46
C LYS A 86 0.45 12.34 9.12
N ASP A 87 0.21 13.02 8.01
CA ASP A 87 -1.12 13.42 7.54
C ASP A 87 -1.69 12.50 6.44
N TRP A 88 -1.08 11.34 6.19
CA TRP A 88 -1.47 10.44 5.09
C TRP A 88 -2.97 10.08 5.12
N ARG A 89 -3.57 9.93 6.31
CA ARG A 89 -5.01 9.63 6.46
C ARG A 89 -5.91 10.69 5.81
N LEU A 90 -5.47 11.96 5.80
CA LEU A 90 -6.21 13.07 5.16
C LEU A 90 -6.17 12.99 3.62
N ARG A 91 -5.21 12.26 3.06
CA ARG A 91 -5.03 12.07 1.62
C ARG A 91 -5.62 10.76 1.12
N THR A 92 -6.27 9.99 1.99
CA THR A 92 -6.91 8.74 1.59
C THR A 92 -8.12 8.97 0.68
N LYS A 93 -8.33 8.07 -0.27
CA LYS A 93 -9.51 8.05 -1.13
C LYS A 93 -10.53 7.07 -0.56
N ILE A 94 -11.78 7.51 -0.42
CA ILE A 94 -12.88 6.60 -0.10
C ILE A 94 -13.24 5.79 -1.35
N LEU A 95 -13.31 4.47 -1.23
CA LEU A 95 -13.89 3.60 -2.26
C LEU A 95 -15.32 3.25 -1.88
N ASP A 96 -16.28 3.82 -2.60
CA ASP A 96 -17.69 3.45 -2.47
C ASP A 96 -17.96 2.20 -3.33
N LEU A 97 -18.06 1.06 -2.65
CA LEU A 97 -18.27 -0.26 -3.25
C LEU A 97 -19.61 -0.88 -2.79
N GLY A 98 -20.48 -0.10 -2.15
CA GLY A 98 -21.80 -0.56 -1.70
C GLY A 98 -21.78 -1.49 -0.48
N PHE A 99 -20.72 -1.47 0.32
CA PHE A 99 -20.66 -2.19 1.59
C PHE A 99 -21.52 -1.50 2.66
N LYS A 100 -22.12 -2.29 3.56
CA LYS A 100 -23.04 -1.79 4.58
C LYS A 100 -22.29 -1.31 5.83
N PHE A 101 -21.28 -2.05 6.25
CA PHE A 101 -20.55 -1.83 7.48
C PHE A 101 -19.10 -1.40 7.22
N ILE A 102 -18.50 -1.75 6.09
CA ILE A 102 -17.13 -1.36 5.75
C ILE A 102 -17.12 -0.02 4.99
N THR A 103 -16.40 0.95 5.54
CA THR A 103 -15.91 2.11 4.77
C THR A 103 -14.46 1.86 4.37
N LEU A 104 -14.17 1.74 3.08
CA LEU A 104 -12.81 1.56 2.60
C LEU A 104 -12.15 2.91 2.32
N LYS A 105 -11.02 3.16 2.97
CA LYS A 105 -10.13 4.28 2.70
C LYS A 105 -8.80 3.77 2.20
N VAL A 106 -8.45 4.12 0.97
CA VAL A 106 -7.22 3.67 0.32
C VAL A 106 -6.16 4.77 0.40
N ALA A 107 -4.95 4.39 0.81
CA ALA A 107 -3.81 5.30 0.85
C ALA A 107 -3.50 5.92 -0.53
N ASP A 108 -2.98 7.15 -0.53
CA ASP A 108 -2.52 7.83 -1.73
C ASP A 108 -1.39 7.01 -2.39
N PRO A 109 -1.33 6.94 -3.74
CA PRO A 109 -0.38 6.07 -4.42
C PRO A 109 1.08 6.40 -4.07
N TYR A 110 1.40 7.66 -3.76
CA TYR A 110 2.75 8.02 -3.34
C TYR A 110 3.10 7.50 -1.95
N ASP A 111 2.15 7.43 -1.01
CA ASP A 111 2.38 6.84 0.31
C ASP A 111 2.61 5.34 0.19
N ILE A 112 1.82 4.66 -0.65
CA ILE A 112 2.01 3.23 -0.95
C ILE A 112 3.40 3.01 -1.55
N PHE A 113 3.79 3.82 -2.54
CA PHE A 113 5.09 3.71 -3.20
C PHE A 113 6.25 3.90 -2.21
N VAL A 114 6.19 4.94 -1.36
CA VAL A 114 7.25 5.21 -0.38
C VAL A 114 7.31 4.13 0.71
N SER A 115 6.16 3.60 1.14
CA SER A 115 6.13 2.53 2.15
C SER A 115 6.80 1.22 1.71
N LYS A 116 6.96 1.01 0.39
CA LYS A 116 7.59 -0.18 -0.18
C LYS A 116 9.11 -0.05 -0.32
N LEU A 117 9.64 1.17 -0.33
CA LEU A 117 11.08 1.43 -0.53
C LEU A 117 12.02 0.74 0.49
N PRO A 118 11.66 0.59 1.78
CA PRO A 118 12.53 -0.12 2.73
C PRO A 118 12.80 -1.58 2.38
N ARG A 119 11.81 -2.28 1.82
CA ARG A 119 11.90 -3.72 1.50
C ARG A 119 12.33 -3.94 0.06
N LEU A 120 11.68 -3.25 -0.87
CA LEU A 120 11.92 -3.34 -2.31
C LEU A 120 11.94 -4.79 -2.83
N GLU A 121 11.00 -5.61 -2.36
CA GLU A 121 10.87 -7.01 -2.77
C GLU A 121 10.41 -7.11 -4.24
N PRO A 122 10.55 -8.27 -4.92
CA PRO A 122 10.12 -8.43 -6.31
C PRO A 122 8.66 -7.99 -6.55
N LYS A 123 7.74 -8.33 -5.64
CA LYS A 123 6.34 -7.90 -5.73
C LYS A 123 6.18 -6.38 -5.54
N ASP A 124 7.00 -5.78 -4.69
CA ASP A 124 7.00 -4.32 -4.51
C ASP A 124 7.44 -3.61 -5.79
N LEU A 125 8.44 -4.16 -6.50
CA LEU A 125 8.88 -3.63 -7.79
C LEU A 125 7.77 -3.69 -8.85
N GLU A 126 7.04 -4.80 -8.93
CA GLU A 126 5.88 -4.94 -9.83
C GLU A 126 4.78 -3.91 -9.51
N ASP A 127 4.44 -3.77 -8.22
CA ASP A 127 3.46 -2.80 -7.74
C ASP A 127 3.86 -1.36 -8.08
N MET A 128 5.13 -1.01 -7.79
CA MET A 128 5.70 0.31 -8.06
C MET A 128 5.72 0.60 -9.56
N GLN A 129 6.09 -0.38 -10.37
CA GLN A 129 6.10 -0.26 -11.83
C GLN A 129 4.69 -0.01 -12.36
N SER A 130 3.70 -0.80 -11.93
CA SER A 130 2.30 -0.60 -12.35
C SER A 130 1.80 0.81 -12.02
N LEU A 131 2.09 1.31 -10.81
CA LEU A 131 1.70 2.67 -10.41
C LEU A 131 2.35 3.75 -11.30
N VAL A 132 3.60 3.54 -11.72
CA VAL A 132 4.33 4.47 -12.62
C VAL A 132 3.77 4.41 -14.03
N GLU A 133 3.60 3.21 -14.59
CA GLU A 133 3.10 3.01 -15.96
C GLU A 133 1.67 3.53 -16.15
N LYS A 134 0.84 3.46 -15.10
CA LYS A 134 -0.52 4.02 -15.10
C LYS A 134 -0.57 5.52 -14.82
N GLY A 135 0.57 6.17 -14.63
CA GLY A 135 0.66 7.62 -14.45
C GLY A 135 0.22 8.12 -13.07
N TYR A 136 0.15 7.25 -12.06
CA TYR A 136 -0.14 7.68 -10.69
C TYR A 136 1.07 8.29 -9.98
N ILE A 137 2.28 8.01 -10.46
CA ILE A 137 3.53 8.44 -9.85
C ILE A 137 4.36 9.25 -10.83
N GLU A 138 4.67 10.48 -10.44
CA GLU A 138 5.60 11.37 -11.13
C GLU A 138 6.89 11.53 -10.32
N ALA A 139 8.04 11.44 -11.00
CA ALA A 139 9.35 11.50 -10.36
C ALA A 139 9.57 12.78 -9.54
N THR A 140 9.15 13.94 -10.05
CA THR A 140 9.31 15.25 -9.40
C THR A 140 8.50 15.34 -8.11
N LYS A 141 7.24 14.89 -8.13
CA LYS A 141 6.37 14.87 -6.95
C LYS A 141 6.84 13.82 -5.93
N LEU A 142 7.27 12.63 -6.39
CA LEU A 142 7.84 11.61 -5.51
C LEU A 142 9.09 12.13 -4.80
N LEU A 143 9.99 12.81 -5.52
CA LEU A 143 11.20 13.41 -4.93
C LEU A 143 10.85 14.45 -3.85
N LYS A 144 9.79 15.23 -4.04
CA LYS A 144 9.30 16.18 -3.03
C LYS A 144 8.82 15.46 -1.77
N ILE A 145 8.06 14.38 -1.92
CA ILE A 145 7.53 13.58 -0.79
C ILE A 145 8.67 12.91 -0.02
N LEU A 146 9.66 12.36 -0.73
CA LEU A 146 10.83 11.76 -0.10
C LEU A 146 11.68 12.78 0.66
N ASN A 147 11.76 14.01 0.18
CA ASN A 147 12.42 15.09 0.91
C ASN A 147 11.69 15.48 2.20
N GLN A 148 10.36 15.35 2.24
CA GLN A 148 9.56 15.58 3.46
C GLN A 148 9.81 14.49 4.51
N ASN A 149 10.12 13.26 4.07
CA ASN A 149 10.37 12.09 4.92
C ASN A 149 11.86 11.69 4.95
N LEU A 150 12.76 12.64 4.66
CA LEU A 150 14.17 12.33 4.40
C LEU A 150 14.89 11.76 5.63
N LYS A 151 14.47 12.16 6.83
CA LYS A 151 15.05 11.67 8.07
C LYS A 151 14.79 10.17 8.22
N GLU A 152 13.55 9.76 8.03
CA GLU A 152 13.09 8.37 8.06
C GLU A 152 13.79 7.57 6.95
N VAL A 153 13.82 8.08 5.72
CA VAL A 153 14.52 7.45 4.58
C VAL A 153 16.02 7.21 4.87
N LYS A 154 16.69 8.13 5.58
CA LYS A 154 18.11 7.98 5.93
C LYS A 154 18.33 7.02 7.10
N ASN A 155 17.41 6.99 8.05
CA ASN A 155 17.53 6.19 9.27
C ASN A 155 17.12 4.73 9.05
N THR A 156 16.30 4.47 8.03
CA THR A 156 15.91 3.11 7.65
C THR A 156 17.02 2.46 6.83
N SER A 157 17.59 1.37 7.34
CA SER A 157 18.71 0.65 6.72
C SER A 157 18.41 0.28 5.27
N GLY A 158 19.37 0.54 4.37
CA GLY A 158 19.25 0.25 2.93
C GLY A 158 18.28 1.15 2.14
N CYS A 159 17.36 1.85 2.80
CA CYS A 159 16.27 2.57 2.13
C CYS A 159 16.78 3.66 1.18
N LEU A 160 17.82 4.43 1.54
CA LEU A 160 18.38 5.45 0.64
C LEU A 160 18.92 4.87 -0.67
N ASN A 161 19.53 3.68 -0.62
CA ASN A 161 20.01 3.00 -1.83
C ASN A 161 18.83 2.50 -2.67
N ASN A 162 17.78 1.97 -2.02
CA ASN A 162 16.55 1.56 -2.68
C ASN A 162 15.86 2.74 -3.36
N VAL A 163 15.86 3.94 -2.75
CA VAL A 163 15.32 5.16 -3.39
C VAL A 163 16.11 5.48 -4.66
N LYS A 164 17.44 5.47 -4.61
CA LYS A 164 18.28 5.72 -5.80
C LYS A 164 18.00 4.70 -6.90
N LEU A 165 17.90 3.42 -6.54
CA LEU A 165 17.62 2.33 -7.46
C LEU A 165 16.24 2.49 -8.11
N ALA A 166 15.19 2.76 -7.32
CA ALA A 166 13.85 2.99 -7.82
C ALA A 166 13.79 4.17 -8.80
N PHE A 167 14.51 5.27 -8.52
CA PHE A 167 14.56 6.40 -9.44
C PHE A 167 15.25 6.08 -10.76
N GLN A 168 16.31 5.28 -10.71
CA GLN A 168 17.00 4.82 -11.89
C GLN A 168 16.14 3.86 -12.72
N MET A 169 15.47 2.91 -12.06
CA MET A 169 14.65 1.88 -12.72
C MET A 169 13.40 2.46 -13.37
N PHE A 170 12.61 3.24 -12.61
CA PHE A 170 11.26 3.61 -13.04
C PHE A 170 11.20 4.95 -13.78
N PHE A 171 12.21 5.81 -13.60
CA PHE A 171 12.20 7.15 -14.21
C PHE A 171 13.44 7.45 -15.04
N SER A 172 14.40 6.52 -15.12
CA SER A 172 15.71 6.74 -15.76
C SER A 172 16.41 8.00 -15.22
N LYS A 173 16.25 8.27 -13.93
CA LYS A 173 16.81 9.45 -13.25
C LYS A 173 17.78 9.03 -12.16
N THR A 174 18.93 9.68 -12.14
CA THR A 174 19.85 9.58 -11.00
C THR A 174 19.50 10.65 -9.96
N ILE A 175 19.53 10.26 -8.69
CA ILE A 175 19.36 11.19 -7.57
C ILE A 175 20.54 11.12 -6.61
N THR A 176 20.86 12.25 -5.98
CA THR A 176 21.91 12.34 -4.96
C THR A 176 21.45 13.17 -3.77
N VAL A 177 22.16 13.06 -2.65
CA VAL A 177 21.93 13.91 -1.48
C VAL A 177 22.89 15.09 -1.56
N LYS A 178 22.37 16.30 -1.71
CA LYS A 178 23.15 17.55 -1.71
C LYS A 178 22.51 18.53 -0.74
N SER A 179 23.33 19.17 0.11
CA SER A 179 22.88 20.17 1.10
C SER A 179 21.70 19.67 1.94
N GLY A 180 21.73 18.40 2.35
CA GLY A 180 20.69 17.81 3.19
C GLY A 180 19.36 17.50 2.48
N ARG A 181 19.30 17.52 1.14
CA ARG A 181 18.11 17.17 0.35
C ARG A 181 18.44 16.20 -0.77
N LEU A 182 17.46 15.40 -1.18
CA LEU A 182 17.50 14.63 -2.41
C LEU A 182 17.26 15.55 -3.60
N ILE A 183 18.16 15.51 -4.58
CA ILE A 183 18.06 16.26 -5.84
C ILE A 183 18.28 15.31 -7.02
N PHE A 184 17.75 15.68 -8.18
CA PHE A 184 18.19 15.08 -9.44
C PHE A 184 19.66 15.44 -9.67
N ALA A 185 20.46 14.42 -10.01
CA ALA A 185 21.87 14.58 -10.34
C ALA A 185 22.05 14.99 -11.81
#